data_AF-A0A7V5TN18-F1
#
_entry.id   AF-A0A7V5TN18-F1
#
_cell.length_a   1.000
_cell.length_b   1.000
_cell.length_c   1.000
_cell.angle_alpha   90.00
_cell.angle_beta   90.00
_cell.angle_gamma   90.00
#
_symmetry.space_group_name_H-M   'P 1'
#
loop_
_entity.id
_entity.type
_entity.pdbx_description
1 polymer ?
#
loop_
_entity_poly.entity_id
_entity_poly.type
_entity_poly.pdbx_seq_one_letter_code
_entity_poly.pdbx_strand_id
1 'polypeptide(L)'
;MSMTTRVARRLVRVAGRDDVPVLPGAGFWDGDDPQSNRAARYLVETVNRRPGEVFLIATGALTNLRHALLLDPDFFAKLRGLYLMGGITEPLTWHGHRLAERNFSADPEAAYEAIHADCPVTIAPGQVGLTAVFRAPQFAALQKLEGTVPRFIARRIRFWFALNRLWFRDGGFGMWDSTAALALTHPGLFEHEMVYVTSTRADLRDGRLFTDPSRHGPVRLILRVRDYSGFIAAHFAAWQRLG
;
A
#
# COMPACT_ATOMS: atom_id res chain seq x y z
N MET A 1 17.76 1.27 14.86
CA MET A 1 16.43 1.67 14.35
C MET A 1 16.50 1.81 12.83
N SER A 2 15.62 1.12 12.09
CA SER A 2 15.66 1.08 10.63
C SER A 2 15.48 2.47 10.00
N MET A 3 15.94 2.62 8.76
CA MET A 3 15.78 3.85 7.98
C MET A 3 14.30 4.19 7.75
N THR A 4 13.45 3.18 7.50
CA THR A 4 12.00 3.34 7.26
C THR A 4 11.28 3.89 8.48
N THR A 5 11.52 3.33 9.69
CA THR A 5 10.91 3.84 10.94
C THR A 5 11.31 5.29 11.22
N ARG A 6 12.57 5.67 10.95
CA ARG A 6 13.02 7.07 11.09
C ARG A 6 12.28 8.02 10.16
N VAL A 7 12.10 7.64 8.90
CA VAL A 7 11.40 8.47 7.91
C VAL A 7 9.92 8.60 8.27
N ALA A 8 9.26 7.51 8.67
CA ALA A 8 7.86 7.52 9.09
C ALA A 8 7.63 8.44 10.29
N ARG A 9 8.47 8.37 11.34
CA ARG A 9 8.39 9.29 12.50
C ARG A 9 8.52 10.75 12.10
N ARG A 10 9.43 11.04 11.16
CA ARG A 10 9.61 12.40 10.66
C ARG A 10 8.37 12.88 9.89
N LEU A 11 7.77 12.02 9.07
CA LEU A 11 6.56 12.36 8.32
C LEU A 11 5.40 12.70 9.26
N VAL A 12 5.16 11.84 10.26
CA VAL A 12 4.10 12.01 11.26
C VAL A 12 4.25 13.34 12.02
N ARG A 13 5.48 13.66 12.45
CA ARG A 13 5.79 14.95 13.09
C ARG A 13 5.57 16.14 12.18
N VAL A 14 6.00 16.05 10.91
CA VAL A 14 5.78 17.13 9.93
C VAL A 14 4.30 17.38 9.69
N ALA A 15 3.47 16.33 9.77
CA ALA A 15 2.02 16.44 9.66
C ALA A 15 1.33 16.88 10.97
N GLY A 16 2.07 17.17 12.04
CA GLY A 16 1.50 17.54 13.34
C GLY A 16 0.71 16.42 14.01
N ARG A 17 1.03 15.15 13.70
CA ARG A 17 0.29 13.96 14.16
C ARG A 17 1.08 13.12 15.15
N ASP A 18 1.77 13.75 16.10
CA ASP A 18 2.57 13.03 17.11
C ASP A 18 1.72 12.06 17.98
N ASP A 19 0.39 12.15 17.92
CA ASP A 19 -0.57 11.18 18.46
C ASP A 19 -0.54 9.81 17.76
N VAL A 20 -0.03 9.73 16.52
CA VAL A 20 0.04 8.49 15.73
C VAL A 20 1.34 7.74 16.05
N PRO A 21 1.28 6.55 16.68
CA PRO A 21 2.48 5.80 17.03
C PRO A 21 3.19 5.24 15.80
N VAL A 22 4.52 5.27 15.81
CA VAL A 22 5.36 4.67 14.76
C VAL A 22 6.28 3.61 15.38
N LEU A 23 5.93 2.36 15.13
CA LEU A 23 6.56 1.19 15.72
C LEU A 23 7.45 0.48 14.69
N PRO A 24 8.65 0.03 15.09
CA PRO A 24 9.42 -0.89 14.25
C PRO A 24 8.69 -2.22 14.16
N GLY A 25 8.63 -2.79 12.96
CA GLY A 25 8.12 -4.14 12.70
C GLY A 25 9.26 -5.13 12.49
N ALA A 26 8.96 -6.22 11.78
CA ALA A 26 9.93 -7.22 11.34
C ALA A 26 11.05 -6.57 10.50
N GLY A 27 12.28 -7.02 10.71
CA GLY A 27 13.46 -6.69 9.93
C GLY A 27 13.70 -7.66 8.77
N PHE A 28 13.31 -8.92 8.94
CA PHE A 28 13.41 -9.98 7.93
C PHE A 28 12.07 -10.73 7.83
N TRP A 29 11.82 -11.34 6.68
CA TRP A 29 10.61 -12.14 6.46
C TRP A 29 10.72 -13.53 7.10
N ASP A 30 11.94 -14.04 7.29
CA ASP A 30 12.26 -15.28 7.98
C ASP A 30 13.15 -15.04 9.21
N GLY A 31 12.99 -15.88 10.24
CA GLY A 31 13.87 -15.91 11.42
C GLY A 31 13.59 -14.87 12.52
N ASP A 32 12.76 -13.86 12.27
CA ASP A 32 12.33 -12.93 13.31
C ASP A 32 11.27 -13.57 14.22
N ASP A 33 11.44 -13.46 15.55
CA ASP A 33 10.46 -13.93 16.53
C ASP A 33 9.22 -13.01 16.56
N PRO A 34 8.01 -13.51 16.24
CA PRO A 34 6.77 -12.75 16.32
C PRO A 34 6.54 -12.08 17.68
N GLN A 35 6.93 -12.70 18.79
CA GLN A 35 6.74 -12.13 20.14
C GLN A 35 7.53 -10.85 20.38
N SER A 36 8.66 -10.69 19.66
CA SER A 36 9.50 -9.50 19.71
C SER A 36 9.03 -8.39 18.75
N ASN A 37 8.13 -8.69 17.82
CA ASN A 37 7.64 -7.75 16.81
C ASN A 37 6.62 -6.76 17.42
N ARG A 38 7.10 -5.55 17.72
CA ARG A 38 6.30 -4.48 18.33
C ARG A 38 5.14 -4.00 17.45
N ALA A 39 5.30 -3.99 16.13
CA ALA A 39 4.22 -3.60 15.22
C ALA A 39 3.11 -4.66 15.20
N ALA A 40 3.47 -5.94 15.07
CA ALA A 40 2.51 -7.05 15.07
C ALA A 40 1.70 -7.10 16.38
N ARG A 41 2.36 -6.99 17.53
CA ARG A 41 1.69 -6.91 18.84
C ARG A 41 0.73 -5.73 18.95
N TYR A 42 1.11 -4.57 18.45
CA TYR A 42 0.25 -3.39 18.47
C TYR A 42 -0.97 -3.56 17.55
N LEU A 43 -0.81 -4.20 16.39
CA LEU A 43 -1.93 -4.56 15.51
C LEU A 43 -2.91 -5.47 16.25
N VAL A 44 -2.42 -6.56 16.86
CA VAL A 44 -3.23 -7.50 17.65
C VAL A 44 -3.97 -6.80 18.79
N GLU A 45 -3.26 -6.00 19.60
CA GLU A 45 -3.89 -5.26 20.69
C GLU A 45 -4.98 -4.29 20.19
N THR A 46 -4.72 -3.62 19.06
CA THR A 46 -5.65 -2.64 18.50
C THR A 46 -6.94 -3.30 18.01
N VAL A 47 -6.84 -4.41 17.29
CA VAL A 47 -8.03 -5.12 16.79
C VAL A 47 -8.79 -5.84 17.90
N ASN A 48 -8.10 -6.34 18.93
CA ASN A 48 -8.75 -6.97 20.09
C ASN A 48 -9.55 -5.98 20.94
N ARG A 49 -9.11 -4.72 21.02
CA ARG A 49 -9.86 -3.67 21.71
C ARG A 49 -11.09 -3.20 20.94
N ARG A 50 -11.11 -3.35 19.61
CA ARG A 50 -12.12 -2.79 18.70
C ARG A 50 -12.41 -3.75 17.52
N PRO A 51 -12.90 -4.98 17.80
CA PRO A 51 -13.13 -5.97 16.75
C PRO A 51 -14.21 -5.49 15.78
N GLY A 52 -13.97 -5.64 14.48
CA GLY A 52 -14.89 -5.23 13.42
C GLY A 52 -14.89 -3.73 13.11
N GLU A 53 -14.08 -2.91 13.79
CA GLU A 53 -14.01 -1.45 13.56
C GLU A 53 -12.77 -1.03 12.78
N VAL A 54 -11.69 -1.81 12.84
CA VAL A 54 -10.37 -1.41 12.31
C VAL A 54 -10.23 -1.78 10.84
N PHE A 55 -9.96 -0.79 10.00
CA PHE A 55 -9.43 -1.00 8.66
C PHE A 55 -7.91 -1.01 8.67
N LEU A 56 -7.29 -1.95 7.96
CA LEU A 56 -5.84 -2.04 7.82
C LEU A 56 -5.43 -1.77 6.38
N ILE A 57 -4.46 -0.86 6.18
CA ILE A 57 -3.83 -0.60 4.89
C ILE A 57 -2.38 -1.10 4.97
N ALA A 58 -1.99 -1.97 4.05
CA ALA A 58 -0.63 -2.50 3.95
C ALA A 58 -0.03 -2.20 2.56
N THR A 59 1.05 -1.42 2.53
CA THR A 59 1.72 -0.97 1.28
C THR A 59 3.19 -1.37 1.22
N GLY A 60 3.57 -2.41 1.97
CA GLY A 60 4.92 -2.97 1.99
C GLY A 60 4.86 -4.48 2.16
N ALA A 61 6.00 -5.09 2.48
CA ALA A 61 6.06 -6.51 2.85
C ALA A 61 5.08 -6.83 3.99
N LEU A 62 4.40 -7.98 3.89
CA LEU A 62 3.26 -8.32 4.74
C LEU A 62 3.64 -9.09 6.02
N THR A 63 4.93 -9.24 6.30
CA THR A 63 5.47 -10.01 7.44
C THR A 63 4.86 -9.62 8.79
N ASN A 64 4.58 -8.32 9.01
CA ASN A 64 3.93 -7.88 10.26
C ASN A 64 2.52 -8.45 10.44
N LEU A 65 1.79 -8.67 9.35
CA LEU A 65 0.43 -9.23 9.37
C LEU A 65 0.50 -10.73 9.65
N ARG A 66 1.46 -11.43 9.04
CA ARG A 66 1.75 -12.83 9.38
C ARG A 66 2.14 -13.00 10.85
N HIS A 67 3.02 -12.15 11.36
CA HIS A 67 3.37 -12.18 12.79
C HIS A 67 2.15 -11.89 13.66
N ALA A 68 1.26 -10.98 13.26
CA ALA A 68 0.02 -10.72 13.98
C ALA A 68 -0.91 -11.95 13.98
N LEU A 69 -1.05 -12.64 12.85
CA LEU A 69 -1.79 -13.89 12.74
C LEU A 69 -1.20 -15.01 13.62
N LEU A 70 0.13 -15.13 13.67
CA LEU A 70 0.80 -16.12 14.53
C LEU A 70 0.63 -15.81 16.03
N LEU A 71 0.54 -14.53 16.40
CA LEU A 71 0.27 -14.11 17.77
C LEU A 71 -1.21 -14.27 18.15
N ASP A 72 -2.10 -14.19 17.17
CA ASP A 72 -3.55 -14.19 17.34
C ASP A 72 -4.23 -14.81 16.09
N PRO A 73 -4.59 -16.11 16.12
CA PRO A 73 -5.13 -16.82 14.97
C PRO A 73 -6.42 -16.21 14.37
N ASP A 74 -7.18 -15.47 15.16
CA ASP A 74 -8.42 -14.79 14.72
C ASP A 74 -8.15 -13.34 14.27
N PHE A 75 -6.88 -12.91 14.18
CA PHE A 75 -6.48 -11.53 13.88
C PHE A 75 -7.23 -10.94 12.69
N PHE A 76 -7.28 -11.66 11.56
CA PHE A 76 -7.94 -11.19 10.36
C PHE A 76 -9.46 -11.09 10.50
N ALA A 77 -10.11 -12.04 11.18
CA ALA A 77 -11.55 -12.03 11.42
C ALA A 77 -12.03 -10.82 12.23
N LYS A 78 -11.12 -10.19 12.98
CA LYS A 78 -11.39 -8.97 13.76
C LYS A 78 -11.22 -7.68 12.97
N LEU A 79 -10.74 -7.72 11.73
CA LEU A 79 -10.64 -6.53 10.89
C LEU A 79 -11.99 -6.21 10.25
N ARG A 80 -12.29 -4.92 10.12
CA ARG A 80 -13.40 -4.44 9.28
C ARG A 80 -13.11 -4.60 7.79
N GLY A 81 -11.83 -4.53 7.42
CA GLY A 81 -11.38 -4.76 6.06
C GLY A 81 -9.88 -4.53 5.89
N LEU A 82 -9.31 -5.22 4.92
CA LEU A 82 -7.89 -5.23 4.62
C LEU A 82 -7.64 -4.68 3.21
N TYR A 83 -6.78 -3.67 3.10
CA TYR A 83 -6.44 -3.00 1.85
C TYR A 83 -4.95 -3.17 1.56
N LEU A 84 -4.65 -3.92 0.51
CA LEU A 84 -3.29 -4.32 0.13
C LEU A 84 -2.86 -3.56 -1.11
N MET A 85 -1.66 -3.00 -1.10
CA MET A 85 -0.94 -2.64 -2.32
C MET A 85 0.14 -3.68 -2.55
N GLY A 86 0.04 -4.42 -3.65
CA GLY A 86 1.00 -5.47 -3.98
C GLY A 86 0.45 -6.47 -4.96
N GLY A 87 1.34 -7.32 -5.46
CA GLY A 87 1.04 -8.28 -6.51
C GLY A 87 0.97 -7.65 -7.90
N ILE A 88 1.07 -8.49 -8.93
CA ILE A 88 0.97 -8.13 -10.35
C ILE A 88 0.13 -9.16 -11.09
N THR A 89 -0.85 -8.73 -11.87
CA THR A 89 -1.69 -9.63 -12.69
C THR A 89 -1.03 -10.00 -14.03
N GLU A 90 -0.10 -9.17 -14.48
CA GLU A 90 0.68 -9.34 -15.70
C GLU A 90 2.09 -8.73 -15.52
N PRO A 91 3.07 -9.02 -16.41
CA PRO A 91 4.39 -8.40 -16.34
C PRO A 91 4.32 -6.86 -16.33
N LEU A 92 4.78 -6.25 -15.23
CA LEU A 92 4.73 -4.79 -15.07
C LEU A 92 5.83 -4.14 -15.88
N THR A 93 5.47 -3.29 -16.86
CA THR A 93 6.43 -2.57 -17.70
C THR A 93 6.15 -1.07 -17.71
N TRP A 94 7.21 -0.29 -17.55
CA TRP A 94 7.17 1.17 -17.51
C TRP A 94 8.23 1.73 -18.47
N HIS A 95 7.80 2.36 -19.56
CA HIS A 95 8.67 2.88 -20.63
C HIS A 95 9.72 1.87 -21.14
N GLY A 96 9.30 0.62 -21.36
CA GLY A 96 10.17 -0.46 -21.84
C GLY A 96 11.02 -1.13 -20.75
N HIS A 97 10.94 -0.67 -19.50
CA HIS A 97 11.62 -1.30 -18.38
C HIS A 97 10.67 -2.19 -17.59
N ARG A 98 11.05 -3.45 -17.39
CA ARG A 98 10.31 -4.37 -16.52
C ARG A 98 10.52 -3.98 -15.06
N LEU A 99 9.43 -3.84 -14.32
CA LEU A 99 9.41 -3.56 -12.90
C LEU A 99 9.12 -4.85 -12.12
N ALA A 100 9.87 -5.07 -11.04
CA ALA A 100 9.62 -6.17 -10.11
C ALA A 100 8.56 -5.74 -9.09
N GLU A 101 7.64 -6.65 -8.78
CA GLU A 101 6.78 -6.56 -7.60
C GLU A 101 7.64 -6.73 -6.34
N ARG A 102 7.37 -5.97 -5.28
CA ARG A 102 8.24 -5.91 -4.08
C ARG A 102 7.54 -6.16 -2.76
N ASN A 103 6.22 -6.24 -2.72
CA ASN A 103 5.47 -6.34 -1.48
C ASN A 103 5.08 -7.79 -1.23
N PHE A 104 4.43 -8.44 -2.20
CA PHE A 104 4.02 -9.84 -2.07
C PHE A 104 5.20 -10.79 -2.26
N SER A 105 6.11 -10.48 -3.18
CA SER A 105 7.35 -11.22 -3.43
C SER A 105 8.33 -11.20 -2.25
N ALA A 106 8.29 -10.17 -1.41
CA ALA A 106 9.17 -10.04 -0.26
C ALA A 106 8.82 -11.01 0.87
N ASP A 107 7.54 -11.38 1.01
CA ASP A 107 7.09 -12.41 1.94
C ASP A 107 5.88 -13.14 1.35
N PRO A 108 6.11 -14.14 0.47
CA PRO A 108 5.06 -14.84 -0.25
C PRO A 108 4.10 -15.61 0.66
N GLU A 109 4.60 -16.04 1.82
CA GLU A 109 3.79 -16.72 2.83
C GLU A 109 2.81 -15.76 3.48
N ALA A 110 3.29 -14.59 3.94
CA ALA A 110 2.42 -13.56 4.50
C ALA A 110 1.42 -13.03 3.46
N ALA A 111 1.84 -12.91 2.20
CA ALA A 111 0.94 -12.52 1.12
C ALA A 111 -0.16 -13.55 0.89
N TYR A 112 0.17 -14.85 0.89
CA TYR A 112 -0.83 -15.90 0.76
C TYR A 112 -1.86 -15.86 1.89
N GLU A 113 -1.40 -15.69 3.14
CA GLU A 113 -2.27 -15.58 4.31
C GLU A 113 -3.17 -14.33 4.24
N ALA A 114 -2.63 -13.18 3.86
CA ALA A 114 -3.37 -11.91 3.77
C ALA A 114 -4.42 -11.89 2.63
N ILE A 115 -4.13 -12.51 1.49
CA ILE A 115 -5.08 -12.62 0.36
C ILE A 115 -6.29 -13.46 0.77
N HIS A 116 -6.07 -14.50 1.57
CA HIS A 116 -7.11 -15.42 2.06
C HIS A 116 -7.60 -15.08 3.47
N ALA A 117 -7.37 -13.82 3.91
CA ALA A 117 -7.80 -13.34 5.21
C ALA A 117 -9.33 -13.46 5.37
N ASP A 118 -9.77 -13.81 6.57
CA ASP A 118 -11.20 -13.96 6.89
C ASP A 118 -11.87 -12.59 7.18
N CYS A 119 -11.70 -11.64 6.26
CA CYS A 119 -12.32 -10.32 6.28
C CYS A 119 -12.45 -9.79 4.84
N PRO A 120 -13.20 -8.69 4.60
CA PRO A 120 -13.21 -8.08 3.27
C PRO A 120 -11.81 -7.63 2.84
N VAL A 121 -11.28 -8.23 1.76
CA VAL A 121 -9.96 -7.89 1.20
C VAL A 121 -10.12 -7.07 -0.08
N THR A 122 -9.36 -5.97 -0.17
CA THR A 122 -9.18 -5.18 -1.39
C THR A 122 -7.70 -5.19 -1.79
N ILE A 123 -7.40 -5.53 -3.04
CA ILE A 123 -6.03 -5.56 -3.58
C ILE A 123 -5.91 -4.50 -4.67
N ALA A 124 -4.94 -3.61 -4.53
CA ALA A 124 -4.47 -2.71 -5.57
C ALA A 124 -3.15 -3.24 -6.16
N PRO A 125 -3.20 -4.00 -7.26
CA PRO A 125 -2.01 -4.57 -7.89
C PRO A 125 -1.16 -3.49 -8.57
N GLY A 126 0.06 -3.86 -8.93
CA GLY A 126 1.03 -2.97 -9.59
C GLY A 126 0.49 -2.27 -10.84
N GLN A 127 -0.44 -2.91 -11.57
CA GLN A 127 -1.11 -2.39 -12.76
C GLN A 127 -1.86 -1.07 -12.48
N VAL A 128 -2.47 -0.93 -11.29
CA VAL A 128 -3.24 0.28 -10.94
C VAL A 128 -2.33 1.50 -10.94
N GLY A 129 -1.08 1.35 -10.48
CA GLY A 129 -0.08 2.42 -10.48
C GLY A 129 0.28 2.95 -11.86
N LEU A 130 0.05 2.18 -12.93
CA LEU A 130 0.24 2.63 -14.31
C LEU A 130 -0.81 3.67 -14.73
N THR A 131 -1.95 3.70 -14.05
CA THR A 131 -3.05 4.65 -14.28
C THR A 131 -3.09 5.76 -13.21
N ALA A 132 -2.43 5.55 -12.07
CA ALA A 132 -2.34 6.47 -10.94
C ALA A 132 -1.07 7.32 -11.00
N VAL A 133 -0.78 7.98 -12.13
CA VAL A 133 0.55 8.58 -12.35
C VAL A 133 0.60 10.04 -11.92
N PHE A 134 1.52 10.40 -11.03
CA PHE A 134 1.79 11.80 -10.72
C PHE A 134 2.75 12.40 -11.76
N ARG A 135 2.34 13.46 -12.46
CA ARG A 135 3.11 14.05 -13.58
C ARG A 135 3.66 15.44 -13.24
N ALA A 136 4.52 15.94 -14.13
CA ALA A 136 5.14 17.26 -14.02
C ALA A 136 4.16 18.43 -13.79
N PRO A 137 2.97 18.51 -14.42
CA PRO A 137 2.00 19.57 -14.12
C PRO A 137 1.51 19.53 -12.67
N GLN A 138 1.23 18.34 -12.12
CA GLN A 138 0.86 18.18 -10.71
C GLN A 138 2.04 18.52 -9.80
N PHE A 139 3.27 18.17 -10.16
CA PHE A 139 4.43 18.58 -9.39
C PHE A 139 4.59 20.10 -9.32
N ALA A 140 4.44 20.79 -10.45
CA ALA A 140 4.48 22.24 -10.51
C ALA A 140 3.34 22.87 -9.67
N ALA A 141 2.15 22.28 -9.68
CA ALA A 141 1.03 22.72 -8.83
C ALA A 141 1.33 22.51 -7.34
N LEU A 142 1.89 21.35 -6.96
CA LEU A 142 2.29 21.05 -5.58
C LEU A 142 3.33 22.05 -5.06
N GLN A 143 4.27 22.49 -5.90
CA GLN A 143 5.30 23.47 -5.52
C GLN A 143 4.73 24.87 -5.23
N LYS A 144 3.52 25.17 -5.71
CA LYS A 144 2.82 26.43 -5.44
C LYS A 144 1.98 26.39 -4.15
N LEU A 145 1.80 25.21 -3.56
CA LEU A 145 1.06 25.08 -2.31
C LEU A 145 1.87 25.59 -1.13
N GLU A 146 1.19 26.34 -0.25
CA GLU A 146 1.70 26.73 1.05
C GLU A 146 1.47 25.60 2.08
N GLY A 147 2.08 25.73 3.27
CA GLY A 147 1.96 24.74 4.35
C GLY A 147 3.20 23.86 4.53
N THR A 148 3.32 23.22 5.69
CA THR A 148 4.50 22.40 6.04
C THR A 148 4.54 21.08 5.28
N VAL A 149 3.39 20.42 5.14
CA VAL A 149 3.25 19.11 4.48
C VAL A 149 3.47 19.20 2.97
N PRO A 150 2.81 20.09 2.19
CA PRO A 150 3.07 20.21 0.76
C PRO A 150 4.54 20.52 0.44
N ARG A 151 5.17 21.45 1.19
CA ARG A 151 6.60 21.76 1.05
C ARG A 151 7.49 20.56 1.35
N PHE A 152 7.17 19.78 2.38
CA PHE A 152 7.91 18.57 2.71
C PHE A 152 7.82 17.53 1.59
N ILE A 153 6.62 17.26 1.08
CA ILE A 153 6.38 16.31 -0.01
C ILE A 153 7.13 16.77 -1.26
N ALA A 154 6.96 18.03 -1.68
CA ALA A 154 7.63 18.59 -2.85
C ALA A 154 9.15 18.40 -2.79
N ARG A 155 9.76 18.67 -1.62
CA ARG A 155 11.20 18.48 -1.41
C ARG A 155 11.63 17.01 -1.53
N ARG A 156 10.84 16.08 -1.01
CA ARG A 156 11.16 14.64 -1.00
C ARG A 156 10.99 14.01 -2.38
N ILE A 157 9.91 14.34 -3.09
CA ILE A 157 9.63 13.73 -4.40
C ILE A 157 10.45 14.35 -5.54
N ARG A 158 11.02 15.55 -5.38
CA ARG A 158 11.89 16.18 -6.38
C ARG A 158 13.03 15.27 -6.85
N PHE A 159 13.70 14.59 -5.90
CA PHE A 159 14.77 13.65 -6.24
C PHE A 159 14.23 12.43 -6.98
N TRP A 160 13.08 11.91 -6.57
CA TRP A 160 12.42 10.80 -7.24
C TRP A 160 12.01 11.14 -8.68
N PHE A 161 11.50 12.35 -8.92
CA PHE A 161 11.25 12.87 -10.27
C PHE A 161 12.52 12.91 -11.12
N ALA A 162 13.63 13.41 -10.57
CA ALA A 162 14.91 13.46 -11.28
C ALA A 162 15.40 12.05 -11.67
N LEU A 163 15.28 11.07 -10.76
CA LEU A 163 15.61 9.68 -11.04
C LEU A 163 14.70 9.05 -12.11
N ASN A 164 13.39 9.27 -12.04
CA ASN A 164 12.46 8.73 -13.06
C ASN A 164 12.75 9.30 -14.45
N ARG A 165 13.08 10.59 -14.52
CA ARG A 165 13.48 11.22 -15.79
C ARG A 165 14.79 10.64 -16.33
N LEU A 166 15.73 10.29 -15.46
CA LEU A 166 17.00 9.70 -15.86
C LEU A 166 16.83 8.24 -16.33
N TRP A 167 16.13 7.42 -15.54
CA TRP A 167 16.04 5.97 -15.79
C TRP A 167 14.99 5.59 -16.82
N PHE A 168 13.82 6.23 -16.78
CA PHE A 168 12.67 5.87 -17.62
C PHE A 168 12.37 6.90 -18.71
N ARG A 169 13.16 7.99 -18.77
CA ARG A 169 12.91 9.12 -19.67
C ARG A 169 11.52 9.73 -19.50
N ASP A 170 10.93 9.60 -18.31
CA ASP A 170 9.56 10.02 -18.01
C ASP A 170 9.49 11.17 -16.99
N GLY A 171 8.51 12.04 -17.17
CA GLY A 171 8.19 13.17 -16.30
C GLY A 171 7.12 12.83 -15.25
N GLY A 172 7.19 11.66 -14.63
CA GLY A 172 6.24 11.23 -13.61
C GLY A 172 6.59 9.89 -12.95
N PHE A 173 5.74 9.48 -12.02
CA PHE A 173 5.84 8.19 -11.34
C PHE A 173 4.47 7.69 -10.88
N GLY A 174 4.29 6.37 -10.79
CA GLY A 174 3.08 5.75 -10.27
C GLY A 174 2.91 5.99 -8.76
N MET A 175 1.72 6.38 -8.34
CA MET A 175 1.36 6.56 -6.93
C MET A 175 0.82 5.25 -6.34
N TRP A 176 1.61 4.17 -6.41
CA TRP A 176 1.18 2.81 -6.04
C TRP A 176 0.57 2.74 -4.64
N ASP A 177 1.29 3.13 -3.59
CA ASP A 177 0.80 3.02 -2.20
C ASP A 177 -0.50 3.80 -1.96
N SER A 178 -0.66 4.95 -2.62
CA SER A 178 -1.87 5.77 -2.53
C SER A 178 -3.12 5.09 -3.07
N THR A 179 -2.97 4.12 -3.99
CA THR A 179 -4.11 3.39 -4.55
C THR A 179 -4.86 2.60 -3.48
N ALA A 180 -4.16 1.93 -2.56
CA ALA A 180 -4.80 1.22 -1.46
C ALA A 180 -5.48 2.17 -0.47
N ALA A 181 -4.85 3.30 -0.14
CA ALA A 181 -5.42 4.29 0.78
C ALA A 181 -6.67 4.99 0.21
N LEU A 182 -6.65 5.33 -1.08
CA LEU A 182 -7.81 5.94 -1.74
C LEU A 182 -8.88 4.90 -2.12
N ALA A 183 -8.54 3.63 -2.31
CA ALA A 183 -9.55 2.58 -2.48
C ALA A 183 -10.44 2.43 -1.23
N LEU A 184 -9.88 2.67 -0.03
CA LEU A 184 -10.66 2.73 1.21
C LEU A 184 -11.52 3.99 1.31
N THR A 185 -10.92 5.16 1.10
CA THR A 185 -11.55 6.46 1.43
C THR A 185 -12.41 7.03 0.31
N HIS A 186 -12.10 6.68 -0.95
CA HIS A 186 -12.73 7.19 -2.16
C HIS A 186 -12.91 6.07 -3.20
N PRO A 187 -13.63 4.98 -2.87
CA PRO A 187 -13.73 3.81 -3.75
C PRO A 187 -14.31 4.13 -5.14
N GLY A 188 -15.13 5.19 -5.27
CA GLY A 188 -15.70 5.63 -6.54
C GLY A 188 -14.68 6.13 -7.58
N LEU A 189 -13.43 6.41 -7.17
CA LEU A 189 -12.35 6.81 -8.07
C LEU A 189 -11.77 5.64 -8.87
N PHE A 190 -12.13 4.41 -8.52
CA PHE A 190 -11.53 3.20 -9.06
C PHE A 190 -12.55 2.34 -9.82
N GLU A 191 -12.08 1.69 -10.87
CA GLU A 191 -12.73 0.52 -11.43
C GLU A 191 -12.21 -0.72 -10.69
N HIS A 192 -13.12 -1.62 -10.33
CA HIS A 192 -12.79 -2.83 -9.59
C HIS A 192 -13.75 -3.96 -9.94
N GLU A 193 -13.32 -5.18 -9.63
CA GLU A 193 -14.11 -6.40 -9.77
C GLU A 193 -13.95 -7.29 -8.53
N MET A 194 -14.93 -8.17 -8.31
CA MET A 194 -14.87 -9.19 -7.26
C MET A 194 -14.33 -10.48 -7.87
N VAL A 195 -13.18 -10.95 -7.39
CA VAL A 195 -12.44 -12.06 -7.99
C VAL A 195 -12.13 -13.14 -6.98
N TYR A 196 -12.02 -14.36 -7.48
CA TYR A 196 -11.42 -15.47 -6.75
C TYR A 196 -9.93 -15.56 -7.12
N VAL A 197 -9.04 -15.29 -6.15
CA VAL A 197 -7.59 -15.38 -6.36
C VAL A 197 -7.16 -16.84 -6.25
N THR A 198 -6.43 -17.33 -7.24
CA THR A 198 -5.94 -18.73 -7.32
C THR A 198 -4.43 -18.85 -7.14
N SER A 199 -3.71 -17.73 -6.99
CA SER A 199 -2.26 -17.73 -6.79
C SER A 199 -1.82 -18.63 -5.65
N THR A 200 -0.83 -19.47 -5.93
CA THR A 200 -0.11 -20.26 -4.94
C THR A 200 1.00 -19.43 -4.30
N ARG A 201 1.56 -19.94 -3.20
CA ARG A 201 2.78 -19.38 -2.59
C ARG A 201 3.96 -19.30 -3.57
N ALA A 202 4.05 -20.25 -4.51
CA ALA A 202 5.11 -20.24 -5.52
C ALA A 202 4.94 -19.08 -6.50
N ASP A 203 3.72 -18.79 -6.93
CA ASP A 203 3.41 -17.67 -7.82
C ASP A 203 3.73 -16.32 -7.15
N LEU A 204 3.43 -16.24 -5.85
CA LEU A 204 3.67 -15.04 -5.06
C LEU A 204 5.16 -14.74 -4.83
N ARG A 205 6.09 -15.68 -5.05
CA ARG A 205 7.55 -15.39 -5.03
C ARG A 205 7.96 -14.35 -6.07
N ASP A 206 7.26 -14.33 -7.21
CA ASP A 206 7.41 -13.30 -8.24
C ASP A 206 6.34 -12.18 -8.09
N GLY A 207 5.53 -12.25 -7.04
CA GLY A 207 4.37 -11.37 -6.82
C GLY A 207 3.21 -11.63 -7.79
N ARG A 208 3.13 -12.78 -8.46
CA ARG A 208 2.10 -13.00 -9.49
C ARG A 208 0.72 -13.29 -8.88
N LEU A 209 -0.27 -12.57 -9.39
CA LEU A 209 -1.69 -12.72 -9.07
C LEU A 209 -2.43 -13.38 -10.23
N PHE A 210 -2.94 -14.58 -9.98
CA PHE A 210 -3.85 -15.29 -10.85
C PHE A 210 -5.25 -15.27 -10.26
N THR A 211 -6.24 -15.11 -11.13
CA THR A 211 -7.65 -15.10 -10.76
C THR A 211 -8.41 -16.15 -11.57
N ASP A 212 -9.49 -16.67 -11.01
CA ASP A 212 -10.43 -17.52 -11.72
C ASP A 212 -11.64 -16.69 -12.18
N PRO A 213 -11.77 -16.40 -13.48
CA PRO A 213 -12.87 -15.58 -13.99
C PRO A 213 -14.22 -16.30 -13.95
N SER A 214 -14.25 -17.62 -13.75
CA SER A 214 -15.49 -18.41 -13.63
C SER A 214 -16.10 -18.36 -12.23
N ARG A 215 -15.38 -17.80 -11.25
CA ARG A 215 -15.79 -17.76 -9.84
C ARG A 215 -15.87 -16.33 -9.33
N HIS A 216 -17.01 -15.99 -8.73
CA HIS A 216 -17.09 -14.82 -7.86
C HIS A 216 -16.35 -15.13 -6.55
N GLY A 217 -15.32 -14.35 -6.23
CA GLY A 217 -14.58 -14.48 -4.99
C GLY A 217 -14.70 -13.27 -4.08
N PRO A 218 -14.26 -13.40 -2.82
CA PRO A 218 -14.44 -12.37 -1.80
C PRO A 218 -13.48 -11.18 -1.96
N VAL A 219 -12.51 -11.26 -2.88
CA VAL A 219 -11.47 -10.24 -3.04
C VAL A 219 -11.92 -9.17 -4.02
N ARG A 220 -11.89 -7.91 -3.60
CA ARG A 220 -12.04 -6.76 -4.50
C ARG A 220 -10.70 -6.45 -5.15
N LEU A 221 -10.54 -6.71 -6.43
CA LEU A 221 -9.36 -6.36 -7.19
C LEU A 221 -9.56 -5.01 -7.88
N ILE A 222 -8.68 -4.04 -7.58
CA ILE A 222 -8.67 -2.75 -8.26
C ILE A 222 -8.01 -2.92 -9.63
N LEU A 223 -8.70 -2.50 -10.69
CA LEU A 223 -8.21 -2.61 -12.06
C LEU A 223 -7.44 -1.37 -12.49
N ARG A 224 -8.01 -0.19 -12.23
CA ARG A 224 -7.43 1.11 -12.60
C ARG A 224 -8.09 2.27 -11.87
N VAL A 225 -7.44 3.44 -11.92
CA VAL A 225 -8.06 4.72 -11.60
C VAL A 225 -8.99 5.10 -12.77
N ARG A 226 -10.30 5.16 -12.51
CA ARG A 226 -11.30 5.58 -13.52
C ARG A 226 -11.51 7.09 -13.56
N ASP A 227 -11.33 7.77 -12.43
CA ASP A 227 -11.38 9.22 -12.33
C ASP A 227 -10.02 9.77 -11.87
N TYR A 228 -9.15 10.02 -12.85
CA TYR A 228 -7.81 10.52 -12.61
C TYR A 228 -7.81 11.93 -12.02
N SER A 229 -8.71 12.80 -12.48
CA SER A 229 -8.81 14.17 -11.98
C SER A 229 -9.24 14.20 -10.51
N GLY A 230 -10.25 13.42 -10.15
CA GLY A 230 -10.68 13.22 -8.76
C GLY A 230 -9.58 12.60 -7.90
N PHE A 231 -8.83 11.62 -8.43
CA PHE A 231 -7.68 11.02 -7.75
C PHE A 231 -6.59 12.02 -7.40
N ILE A 232 -6.21 12.89 -8.34
CA ILE A 232 -5.24 13.97 -8.07
C ILE A 232 -5.82 14.99 -7.09
N ALA A 233 -7.08 15.40 -7.27
CA ALA A 233 -7.73 16.37 -6.39
C ALA A 233 -7.79 15.89 -4.93
N ALA A 234 -8.11 14.61 -4.71
CA ALA A 234 -8.14 14.02 -3.37
C ALA A 234 -6.78 14.11 -2.65
N HIS A 235 -5.67 13.91 -3.37
CA HIS A 235 -4.33 14.08 -2.81
C HIS A 235 -4.03 15.52 -2.42
N PHE A 236 -4.31 16.47 -3.32
CA PHE A 236 -4.08 17.88 -3.06
C PHE A 236 -4.89 18.37 -1.86
N ALA A 237 -6.18 18.01 -1.80
CA ALA A 237 -7.05 18.32 -0.66
C ALA A 237 -6.49 17.75 0.65
N ALA A 238 -6.00 16.50 0.64
CA ALA A 238 -5.40 15.88 1.83
C ALA A 238 -4.11 16.59 2.28
N TRP A 239 -3.23 16.96 1.35
CA TRP A 239 -1.97 17.62 1.66
C TRP A 239 -2.16 19.05 2.18
N GLN A 240 -3.14 19.78 1.65
CA GLN A 240 -3.50 21.11 2.14
C GLN A 240 -4.12 21.07 3.53
N ARG A 241 -4.99 20.09 3.82
CA ARG A 241 -5.62 19.95 5.14
C ARG A 241 -4.63 19.63 6.26
N LEU A 242 -3.51 18.98 5.95
CA LEU A 242 -2.48 18.60 6.92
C LEU A 242 -1.36 19.64 7.09
N GLY A 243 -1.32 20.67 6.24
CA GLY A 243 -0.22 21.64 6.14
C GLY A 243 -0.54 23.00 6.74
#